data_AF-A0A949SII8-F1
#
_entry.id   AF-A0A949SII8-F1
#
_cell.length_a   1.000
_cell.length_b   1.000
_cell.length_c   1.000
_cell.angle_alpha   90.00
_cell.angle_beta   90.00
_cell.angle_gamma   90.00
#
_symmetry.space_group_name_H-M   'P 1'
#
loop_
_entity.id
_entity.type
_entity.pdbx_description
1 polymer ?
#
loop_
_entity_poly.entity_id
_entity_poly.type
_entity_poly.pdbx_seq_one_letter_code
_entity_poly.pdbx_strand_id
1 'polypeptide(L)'
;MAEYSKTQIDKLGDRLKADKIAPDDLKMLDEYRDSFRKAYDHVFEKLESLNLRPSGRPSKSTPSIVDKLRRESIRLSQMQDIAGCRIVVDTIAEQDGVATKICAAYPKTVIVDRRLKPSHGYRAVHAIITVLEQLVEIQIRTKSQHEWAEYSEMWADAEDPSIKYGGYPGLAARLERLSDLLFAIEESKNVGPESLRKVLRDFIYQTYPSATEEEVNDLYADMFFDYDMFRDCFSPNGGSELRANIVGYGRTRRAELRDKLDSAKDD
;
A
#
# COMPACT_ATOMS: atom_id res chain seq x y z
N MET A 1 15.21 -19.96 20.06
CA MET A 1 13.80 -19.53 20.07
C MET A 1 12.96 -20.78 19.88
N ALA A 2 11.80 -20.88 20.54
CA ALA A 2 10.95 -22.06 20.40
C ALA A 2 10.43 -22.13 18.97
N GLU A 3 10.70 -23.25 18.30
CA GLU A 3 10.22 -23.47 16.93
C GLU A 3 8.81 -24.05 17.02
N TYR A 4 7.81 -23.22 16.74
CA TYR A 4 6.41 -23.64 16.74
C TYR A 4 6.13 -24.52 15.51
N SER A 5 5.48 -25.66 15.72
CA SER A 5 5.01 -26.49 14.63
C SER A 5 3.95 -25.75 13.80
N LYS A 6 3.84 -26.11 12.52
CA LYS A 6 2.81 -25.58 11.61
C LYS A 6 1.39 -25.69 12.19
N THR A 7 1.09 -26.81 12.86
CA THR A 7 -0.20 -27.03 13.53
C THR A 7 -0.43 -26.07 14.69
N GLN A 8 0.61 -25.73 15.47
CA GLN A 8 0.48 -24.73 16.54
C GLN A 8 0.22 -23.33 15.96
N ILE A 9 0.91 -22.97 14.88
CA ILE A 9 0.68 -21.69 14.17
C ILE A 9 -0.72 -21.61 13.58
N ASP A 10 -1.23 -22.68 12.98
CA ASP A 10 -2.59 -22.70 12.42
C ASP A 10 -3.65 -22.56 13.53
N LYS A 11 -3.49 -23.29 14.64
CA LYS A 11 -4.36 -23.14 15.81
C LYS A 11 -4.28 -21.74 16.42
N LEU A 12 -3.11 -21.11 16.43
CA LEU A 12 -2.96 -19.72 16.84
C LEU A 12 -3.76 -18.81 15.91
N GLY A 13 -3.63 -18.98 14.59
CA GLY A 13 -4.40 -18.25 13.59
C GLY A 13 -5.91 -18.30 13.82
N ASP A 14 -6.45 -19.45 14.22
CA ASP A 14 -7.87 -19.59 14.53
C ASP A 14 -8.27 -18.86 15.83
N ARG A 15 -7.44 -18.92 16.88
CA ARG A 15 -7.69 -18.18 18.13
C ARG A 15 -7.62 -16.67 17.93
N LEU A 16 -6.72 -16.19 17.07
CA LEU A 16 -6.56 -14.78 16.73
C LEU A 16 -7.79 -14.17 16.05
N LYS A 17 -8.69 -14.99 15.47
CA LYS A 17 -9.93 -14.50 14.86
C LYS A 17 -10.98 -14.06 15.90
N ALA A 18 -10.86 -14.51 17.15
CA ALA A 18 -11.81 -14.17 18.22
C ALA A 18 -11.79 -12.67 18.56
N ASP A 19 -12.88 -12.15 19.13
CA ASP A 19 -12.99 -10.73 19.52
C ASP A 19 -12.04 -10.36 20.67
N LYS A 20 -11.77 -11.32 21.57
CA LYS A 20 -10.83 -11.17 22.67
C LYS A 20 -9.67 -12.13 22.48
N ILE A 21 -8.49 -11.56 22.22
CA ILE A 21 -7.26 -12.32 22.02
C ILE A 21 -6.52 -12.42 23.37
N ALA A 22 -6.08 -13.63 23.73
CA ALA A 22 -5.34 -13.86 24.96
C ALA A 22 -3.93 -13.23 24.89
N PRO A 23 -3.37 -12.71 26.01
CA PRO A 23 -2.01 -12.17 26.02
C PRO A 23 -0.93 -13.17 25.56
N ASP A 24 -1.09 -14.44 25.90
CA ASP A 24 -0.16 -15.50 25.47
C ASP A 24 -0.21 -15.75 23.95
N ASP A 25 -1.39 -15.59 23.32
CA ASP A 25 -1.53 -15.69 21.87
C ASP A 25 -0.87 -14.51 21.16
N LEU A 26 -0.95 -13.30 21.72
CA LEU A 26 -0.23 -12.13 21.21
C LEU A 26 1.29 -12.34 21.31
N LYS A 27 1.78 -12.86 22.44
CA LYS A 27 3.20 -13.17 22.62
C LYS A 27 3.67 -14.24 21.62
N MET A 28 2.89 -15.31 21.44
CA MET A 28 3.19 -16.36 20.47
C MET A 28 3.19 -15.81 19.03
N LEU A 29 2.28 -14.89 18.71
CA LEU A 29 2.25 -14.22 17.41
C LEU A 29 3.48 -13.33 17.22
N ASP A 30 3.92 -12.60 18.23
CA ASP A 30 5.11 -11.75 18.15
C ASP A 30 6.38 -12.60 17.93
N GLU A 31 6.53 -13.71 18.65
CA GLU A 31 7.62 -14.67 18.43
C GLU A 31 7.59 -15.27 17.01
N TYR A 32 6.39 -15.58 16.50
CA TYR A 32 6.22 -16.05 15.13
C TYR A 32 6.53 -14.97 14.09
N ARG A 33 6.14 -13.72 14.31
CA ARG A 33 6.48 -12.59 13.42
C ARG A 33 7.99 -12.35 13.39
N ASP A 34 8.64 -12.43 14.55
CA ASP A 34 10.09 -12.25 14.67
C ASP A 34 10.90 -13.36 13.98
N SER A 35 10.33 -14.56 13.80
CA SER A 35 11.02 -15.63 13.06
C SER A 35 11.26 -15.29 11.59
N PHE A 36 10.47 -14.38 11.00
CA PHE A 36 10.65 -13.94 9.61
C PHE A 36 11.77 -12.92 9.45
N ARG A 37 12.24 -12.29 10.53
CA ARG A 37 13.17 -11.16 10.47
C ARG A 37 14.44 -11.48 9.70
N LYS A 38 15.04 -12.65 9.92
CA LYS A 38 16.25 -13.08 9.20
C LYS A 38 16.02 -13.25 7.70
N ALA A 39 14.86 -13.78 7.30
CA ALA A 39 14.50 -13.94 5.90
C ALA A 39 14.25 -12.57 5.24
N TYR A 40 13.55 -11.68 5.96
CA TYR A 40 13.36 -10.29 5.54
C TYR A 40 14.69 -9.57 5.34
N ASP A 41 15.57 -9.57 6.34
CA ASP A 41 16.86 -8.87 6.30
C ASP A 41 17.70 -9.37 5.11
N HIS A 42 17.75 -10.69 4.90
CA HIS A 42 18.43 -11.29 3.75
C HIS A 42 17.89 -10.80 2.40
N VAL A 43 16.56 -10.73 2.24
CA VAL A 43 15.94 -10.23 1.01
C VAL A 43 16.19 -8.73 0.87
N PHE A 44 16.03 -7.95 1.94
CA PHE A 44 16.21 -6.51 1.93
C PHE A 44 17.63 -6.11 1.51
N GLU A 45 18.65 -6.68 2.16
CA GLU A 45 20.06 -6.47 1.82
C GLU A 45 20.36 -6.87 0.37
N LYS A 46 19.78 -7.98 -0.10
CA LYS A 46 19.95 -8.40 -1.50
C LYS A 46 19.37 -7.38 -2.47
N LEU A 47 18.17 -6.86 -2.20
CA LEU A 47 17.55 -5.84 -3.06
C LEU A 47 18.34 -4.53 -3.05
N GLU A 48 18.90 -4.13 -1.90
CA GLU A 48 19.83 -2.99 -1.81
C GLU A 48 21.09 -3.22 -2.63
N SER A 49 21.69 -4.41 -2.57
CA SER A 49 22.88 -4.74 -3.38
C SER A 49 22.62 -4.72 -4.89
N LEU A 50 21.36 -4.87 -5.30
CA LEU A 50 20.89 -4.74 -6.69
C LEU A 50 20.50 -3.28 -7.06
N ASN A 51 20.69 -2.33 -6.14
CA ASN A 51 20.31 -0.93 -6.25
C ASN A 51 18.80 -0.73 -6.54
N LEU A 52 17.95 -1.58 -5.94
CA LEU A 52 16.49 -1.55 -6.15
C LEU A 52 15.74 -0.70 -5.11
N ARG A 53 16.45 -0.09 -4.16
CA ARG A 53 15.93 0.87 -3.15
C ARG A 53 14.63 0.39 -2.48
N PRO A 54 14.63 -0.80 -1.83
CA PRO A 54 13.47 -1.28 -1.13
C PRO A 54 13.12 -0.38 0.06
N SER A 55 11.83 -0.31 0.38
CA SER A 55 11.30 0.18 1.64
C SER A 55 10.45 -0.92 2.28
N GLY A 56 10.15 -0.87 3.56
CA GLY A 56 9.30 -1.90 4.16
C GLY A 56 9.47 -2.04 5.65
N ARG A 57 8.80 -3.06 6.19
CA ARG A 57 8.88 -3.42 7.60
C ARG A 57 9.11 -4.92 7.73
N PRO A 58 9.92 -5.35 8.71
CA PRO A 58 10.27 -6.76 8.89
C PRO A 58 9.09 -7.64 9.28
N SER A 59 8.00 -7.05 9.81
CA SER A 59 6.78 -7.79 10.10
C SER A 59 5.51 -6.94 9.92
N LYS A 60 4.45 -7.59 9.41
CA LYS A 60 3.09 -7.07 9.38
C LYS A 60 2.60 -6.86 10.82
N SER A 61 1.83 -5.81 11.05
CA SER A 61 1.29 -5.51 12.39
C SER A 61 0.21 -6.51 12.80
N THR A 62 0.09 -6.76 14.10
CA THR A 62 -0.91 -7.68 14.67
C THR A 62 -2.34 -7.41 14.19
N PRO A 63 -2.86 -6.15 14.21
CA PRO A 63 -4.21 -5.88 13.71
C PRO A 63 -4.38 -6.30 12.25
N SER A 64 -3.43 -5.96 11.38
CA SER A 64 -3.52 -6.31 9.96
C SER A 64 -3.41 -7.82 9.68
N ILE A 65 -2.72 -8.58 10.54
CA ILE A 65 -2.71 -10.06 10.46
C ILE A 65 -4.09 -10.59 10.85
N VAL A 66 -4.64 -10.14 11.98
CA VAL A 66 -5.96 -10.55 12.49
C VAL A 66 -7.05 -10.24 11.47
N ASP A 67 -7.08 -9.02 10.94
CA ASP A 67 -8.07 -8.60 9.94
C ASP A 67 -7.98 -9.44 8.66
N LYS A 68 -6.76 -9.76 8.21
CA LYS A 68 -6.55 -10.63 7.05
C LYS A 68 -7.05 -12.05 7.32
N LEU A 69 -6.78 -12.60 8.50
CA LEU A 69 -7.25 -13.94 8.88
C LEU A 69 -8.78 -14.02 8.95
N ARG A 70 -9.44 -12.99 9.46
CA ARG A 70 -10.90 -12.89 9.51
C ARG A 70 -11.51 -12.80 8.11
N ARG A 71 -10.86 -12.07 7.20
CA ARG A 71 -11.37 -11.81 5.85
C ARG A 71 -11.13 -12.94 4.85
N GLU A 72 -9.91 -13.48 4.77
CA GLU A 72 -9.51 -14.33 3.63
C GLU A 72 -9.69 -15.84 3.89
N SER A 73 -10.23 -16.26 5.05
CA SER A 73 -10.37 -17.67 5.44
C SER A 73 -9.09 -18.51 5.25
N ILE A 74 -7.93 -17.85 5.27
CA ILE A 74 -6.62 -18.48 5.16
C ILE A 74 -6.12 -18.95 6.52
N ARG A 75 -5.17 -19.89 6.50
CA ARG A 75 -4.41 -20.28 7.69
C ARG A 75 -3.24 -19.33 7.89
N LEU A 76 -2.88 -19.07 9.15
CA LEU A 76 -1.76 -18.18 9.49
C LEU A 76 -0.44 -18.67 8.86
N SER A 77 -0.19 -19.97 8.84
CA SER A 77 1.02 -20.54 8.21
C SER A 77 1.05 -20.41 6.68
N GLN A 78 -0.05 -20.02 6.04
CA GLN A 78 -0.13 -19.79 4.59
C GLN A 78 -0.06 -18.31 4.23
N MET A 79 -0.01 -17.41 5.21
CA MET A 79 0.04 -15.97 4.97
C MET A 79 1.41 -15.60 4.38
N GLN A 80 1.39 -15.08 3.15
CA GLN A 80 2.60 -14.81 2.37
C GLN A 80 3.27 -13.47 2.73
N ASP A 81 2.50 -12.54 3.30
CA ASP A 81 2.88 -11.15 3.56
C ASP A 81 3.08 -10.87 5.06
N ILE A 82 3.53 -11.88 5.82
CA ILE A 82 3.97 -11.67 7.20
C ILE A 82 5.20 -10.77 7.22
N ALA A 83 6.14 -10.99 6.31
CA ALA A 83 7.26 -10.10 6.03
C ALA A 83 7.22 -9.65 4.58
N GLY A 84 7.58 -8.39 4.32
CA GLY A 84 7.59 -7.92 2.95
C GLY A 84 8.17 -6.52 2.75
N CYS A 85 8.63 -6.31 1.53
CA CYS A 85 9.23 -5.07 1.07
C CYS A 85 8.36 -4.45 -0.03
N ARG A 86 8.59 -3.17 -0.29
CA ARG A 86 7.98 -2.40 -1.36
C ARG A 86 9.07 -1.72 -2.16
N ILE A 87 8.94 -1.79 -3.48
CA ILE A 87 9.78 -1.04 -4.42
C ILE A 87 8.83 -0.15 -5.23
N VAL A 88 9.10 1.15 -5.24
CA VAL A 88 8.34 2.13 -6.01
C VAL A 88 9.22 2.65 -7.15
N VAL A 89 8.72 2.59 -8.37
CA VAL A 89 9.43 3.00 -9.60
C VAL A 89 8.60 4.03 -10.38
N ASP A 90 9.20 4.64 -11.39
CA ASP A 90 8.53 5.70 -12.15
C ASP A 90 7.60 5.15 -13.24
N THR A 91 7.95 4.01 -13.84
CA THR A 91 7.24 3.50 -15.02
C THR A 91 6.94 2.01 -14.98
N ILE A 92 5.97 1.56 -15.77
CA ILE A 92 5.66 0.14 -16.00
C ILE A 92 6.88 -0.63 -16.52
N ALA A 93 7.66 -0.02 -17.43
CA ALA A 93 8.87 -0.63 -17.96
C ALA A 93 9.94 -0.87 -16.88
N GLU A 94 10.12 0.10 -15.97
CA GLU A 94 10.99 -0.09 -14.81
C GLU A 94 10.44 -1.17 -13.87
N GLN A 95 9.13 -1.21 -13.65
CA GLN A 95 8.47 -2.21 -12.81
C GLN A 95 8.74 -3.63 -13.33
N ASP A 96 8.62 -3.86 -14.64
CA ASP A 96 8.94 -5.12 -15.31
C ASP A 96 10.44 -5.46 -15.20
N GLY A 97 11.31 -4.44 -15.34
CA GLY A 97 12.75 -4.58 -15.16
C GLY A 97 13.14 -5.01 -13.74
N VAL A 98 12.49 -4.44 -12.72
CA VAL A 98 12.67 -4.83 -11.32
C VAL A 98 12.19 -6.26 -11.10
N ALA A 99 11.00 -6.63 -11.58
CA ALA A 99 10.48 -7.99 -11.47
C ALA A 99 11.43 -9.02 -12.10
N THR A 100 11.97 -8.69 -13.29
CA THR A 100 12.96 -9.54 -13.99
C THR A 100 14.24 -9.71 -13.18
N LYS A 101 14.79 -8.62 -12.61
CA LYS A 101 15.99 -8.67 -11.75
C LYS A 101 15.76 -9.52 -10.50
N ILE A 102 14.58 -9.42 -9.88
CA ILE A 102 14.21 -10.24 -8.72
C ILE A 102 14.14 -11.71 -9.10
N CYS A 103 13.46 -12.06 -10.21
CA CYS A 103 13.40 -13.44 -10.68
C CYS A 103 14.78 -14.01 -11.03
N ALA A 104 15.69 -13.20 -11.57
CA ALA A 104 17.07 -13.61 -11.83
C ALA A 104 17.85 -13.88 -10.54
N ALA A 105 17.68 -13.03 -9.51
CA ALA A 105 18.32 -13.21 -8.20
C ALA A 105 17.72 -14.38 -7.40
N TYR A 106 16.42 -14.64 -7.59
CA TYR A 106 15.66 -15.68 -6.91
C TYR A 106 14.84 -16.50 -7.93
N PRO A 107 15.44 -17.54 -8.55
CA PRO A 107 14.81 -18.29 -9.65
C PRO A 107 13.50 -19.02 -9.31
N LYS A 108 13.19 -19.20 -8.02
CA LYS A 108 11.95 -19.83 -7.53
C LYS A 108 10.85 -18.82 -7.17
N THR A 109 11.03 -17.55 -7.53
CA THR A 109 10.06 -16.49 -7.26
C THR A 109 8.72 -16.81 -7.93
N VAL A 110 7.62 -16.64 -7.20
CA VAL A 110 6.27 -16.69 -7.76
C VAL A 110 5.80 -15.26 -8.01
N ILE A 111 5.41 -14.95 -9.24
CA ILE A 111 4.89 -13.63 -9.62
C ILE A 111 3.36 -13.66 -9.65
N VAL A 112 2.74 -12.69 -8.98
CA VAL A 112 1.31 -12.40 -9.05
C VAL A 112 1.15 -10.98 -9.59
N ASP A 113 0.77 -10.87 -10.87
CA ASP A 113 0.54 -9.59 -11.53
C ASP A 113 -0.92 -9.17 -11.40
N ARG A 114 -1.17 -8.06 -10.69
CA ARG A 114 -2.50 -7.49 -10.46
C ARG A 114 -2.75 -6.25 -11.31
N ARG A 115 -1.89 -5.93 -12.27
CA ARG A 115 -2.05 -4.75 -13.10
C ARG A 115 -3.23 -4.92 -14.03
N LEU A 116 -3.31 -5.99 -14.83
CA LEU A 116 -4.43 -6.15 -15.77
C LEU A 116 -5.75 -6.54 -15.10
N LYS A 117 -5.69 -7.26 -13.99
CA LYS A 117 -6.86 -7.70 -13.21
C LYS A 117 -6.70 -7.21 -11.77
N PRO A 118 -7.00 -5.93 -11.50
CA PRO A 118 -6.83 -5.35 -10.17
C PRO A 118 -7.82 -5.97 -9.17
N SER A 119 -7.46 -5.89 -7.89
CA SER A 119 -8.34 -6.27 -6.79
C SER A 119 -8.99 -5.00 -6.24
N HIS A 120 -10.23 -4.71 -6.62
CA HIS A 120 -10.92 -3.46 -6.23
C HIS A 120 -10.11 -2.20 -6.56
N GLY A 121 -9.55 -2.14 -7.76
CA GLY A 121 -8.68 -1.05 -8.20
C GLY A 121 -7.23 -1.14 -7.69
N TYR A 122 -6.91 -2.04 -6.76
CA TYR A 122 -5.52 -2.23 -6.33
C TYR A 122 -4.66 -2.89 -7.42
N ARG A 123 -3.59 -2.21 -7.81
CA ARG A 123 -2.61 -2.62 -8.84
C ARG A 123 -1.21 -2.68 -8.27
N ALA A 124 -0.51 -3.78 -8.55
CA ALA A 124 0.90 -4.00 -8.25
C ALA A 124 1.39 -5.29 -8.94
N VAL A 125 2.70 -5.48 -9.02
CA VAL A 125 3.31 -6.79 -9.23
C VAL A 125 3.81 -7.31 -7.89
N HIS A 126 3.35 -8.49 -7.47
CA HIS A 126 3.82 -9.14 -6.24
C HIS A 126 4.82 -10.24 -6.62
N ALA A 127 6.02 -10.18 -6.03
CA ALA A 127 7.03 -11.22 -6.12
C ALA A 127 7.14 -11.92 -4.77
N ILE A 128 6.74 -13.19 -4.71
CA ILE A 128 6.74 -14.00 -3.50
C ILE A 128 7.98 -14.89 -3.54
N ILE A 129 8.87 -14.70 -2.56
CA ILE A 129 10.16 -15.38 -2.47
C ILE A 129 10.16 -16.30 -1.25
N THR A 130 10.68 -17.51 -1.41
CA THR A 130 10.97 -18.41 -0.29
C THR A 130 12.46 -18.37 0.06
N VAL A 131 12.81 -17.89 1.26
CA VAL A 131 14.18 -17.80 1.79
C VAL A 131 14.16 -18.26 3.25
N LEU A 132 15.13 -19.08 3.64
CA LEU A 132 15.22 -19.65 5.01
C LEU A 132 13.89 -20.28 5.47
N GLU A 133 13.23 -21.01 4.54
CA GLU A 133 11.92 -21.66 4.74
C GLU A 133 10.75 -20.70 5.03
N GLN A 134 10.96 -19.39 4.95
CA GLN A 134 9.96 -18.35 5.14
C GLN A 134 9.62 -17.66 3.83
N LEU A 135 8.38 -17.17 3.72
CA LEU A 135 7.91 -16.39 2.60
C LEU A 135 8.14 -14.90 2.86
N VAL A 136 8.68 -14.20 1.87
CA VAL A 136 8.82 -12.74 1.86
C VAL A 136 8.18 -12.21 0.59
N GLU A 137 7.19 -11.33 0.75
CA GLU A 137 6.50 -10.68 -0.36
C GLU A 137 7.19 -9.37 -0.73
N ILE A 138 7.49 -9.17 -2.01
CA ILE A 138 7.93 -7.87 -2.55
C ILE A 138 6.81 -7.29 -3.41
N GLN A 139 6.33 -6.11 -3.03
CA GLN A 139 5.34 -5.36 -3.80
C GLN A 139 6.06 -4.34 -4.68
N ILE A 140 6.03 -4.54 -5.99
CA ILE A 140 6.61 -3.62 -6.96
C ILE A 140 5.47 -2.78 -7.52
N ARG A 141 5.55 -1.46 -7.35
CA ARG A 141 4.52 -0.50 -7.77
C ARG A 141 5.15 0.62 -8.56
N THR A 142 4.41 1.20 -9.49
CA THR A 142 4.72 2.55 -9.97
C THR A 142 4.34 3.58 -8.90
N LYS A 143 4.77 4.83 -9.07
CA LYS A 143 4.32 5.95 -8.22
C LYS A 143 2.80 6.08 -8.19
N SER A 144 2.13 6.10 -9.35
CA SER A 144 0.67 6.21 -9.42
C SER A 144 -0.06 5.05 -8.74
N GLN A 145 0.45 3.82 -8.90
CA GLN A 145 -0.08 2.64 -8.20
C GLN A 145 0.12 2.71 -6.68
N HIS A 146 1.26 3.27 -6.24
CA HIS A 146 1.52 3.49 -4.83
C HIS A 146 0.58 4.53 -4.25
N GLU A 147 0.48 5.70 -4.87
CA GLU A 147 -0.38 6.82 -4.46
C GLU A 147 -1.84 6.41 -4.41
N TRP A 148 -2.36 5.78 -5.49
CA TRP A 148 -3.73 5.28 -5.51
C TRP A 148 -4.04 4.35 -4.33
N ALA A 149 -3.09 3.46 -3.99
CA ALA A 149 -3.27 2.54 -2.88
C ALA A 149 -3.27 3.28 -1.53
N GLU A 150 -2.42 4.28 -1.32
CA GLU A 150 -2.44 5.09 -0.09
C GLU A 150 -3.74 5.90 0.01
N TYR A 151 -4.27 6.42 -1.10
CA TYR A 151 -5.59 7.09 -1.11
C TYR A 151 -6.73 6.14 -0.81
N SER A 152 -6.73 4.95 -1.40
CA SER A 152 -7.72 3.91 -1.08
C SER A 152 -7.67 3.53 0.41
N GLU A 153 -6.47 3.45 0.99
CA GLU A 153 -6.28 3.22 2.42
C GLU A 153 -6.82 4.38 3.26
N MET A 154 -6.52 5.62 2.89
CA MET A 154 -7.02 6.82 3.56
C MET A 154 -8.55 6.87 3.59
N TRP A 155 -9.21 6.62 2.45
CA TRP A 155 -10.67 6.63 2.36
C TRP A 155 -11.32 5.54 3.20
N ALA A 156 -10.73 4.36 3.21
CA ALA A 156 -11.21 3.26 4.03
C ALA A 156 -11.02 3.50 5.53
N ASP A 157 -9.95 4.17 5.95
CA ASP A 157 -9.72 4.52 7.34
C ASP A 157 -10.66 5.67 7.79
N ALA A 158 -11.03 6.57 6.87
CA ALA A 158 -11.89 7.70 7.15
C ALA A 158 -13.39 7.33 7.18
N GLU A 159 -13.84 6.56 6.19
CA GLU A 159 -15.27 6.27 5.94
C GLU A 159 -15.64 4.85 6.35
N ASP A 160 -15.07 3.83 5.68
CA ASP A 160 -15.42 2.42 5.94
C ASP A 160 -14.31 1.47 5.46
N PRO A 161 -13.76 0.59 6.33
CA PRO A 161 -12.72 -0.36 5.95
C PRO A 161 -13.08 -1.31 4.79
N SER A 162 -14.37 -1.53 4.52
CA SER A 162 -14.88 -2.37 3.43
C SER A 162 -14.61 -1.79 2.04
N ILE A 163 -14.28 -0.50 1.92
CA ILE A 163 -13.93 0.16 0.64
C ILE A 163 -12.80 -0.59 -0.10
N LYS A 164 -11.78 -1.05 0.64
CA LYS A 164 -10.65 -1.84 0.09
C LYS A 164 -11.09 -3.16 -0.56
N TYR A 165 -12.33 -3.58 -0.29
CA TYR A 165 -12.89 -4.87 -0.62
C TYR A 165 -14.20 -4.74 -1.42
N GLY A 166 -14.44 -3.59 -2.05
CA GLY A 166 -15.63 -3.35 -2.87
C GLY A 166 -16.91 -3.08 -2.09
N GLY A 167 -16.82 -2.91 -0.77
CA GLY A 167 -17.90 -2.31 0.04
C GLY A 167 -18.04 -0.82 -0.25
N TYR A 168 -19.10 -0.19 0.28
CA TYR A 168 -19.39 1.24 0.03
C TYR A 168 -19.52 1.57 -1.50
N PRO A 169 -20.59 1.08 -2.17
CA PRO A 169 -20.65 0.94 -3.63
C PRO A 169 -20.40 2.21 -4.46
N GLY A 170 -20.66 3.40 -3.89
CA GLY A 170 -20.39 4.68 -4.57
C GLY A 170 -18.90 5.02 -4.63
N LEU A 171 -18.23 5.07 -3.48
CA LEU A 171 -16.81 5.44 -3.40
C LEU A 171 -15.89 4.34 -3.95
N ALA A 172 -16.19 3.06 -3.68
CA ALA A 172 -15.42 1.95 -4.23
C ALA A 172 -15.44 1.95 -5.77
N ALA A 173 -16.62 2.11 -6.39
CA ALA A 173 -16.72 2.19 -7.84
C ALA A 173 -15.99 3.42 -8.41
N ARG A 174 -15.95 4.55 -7.69
CA ARG A 174 -15.17 5.72 -8.07
C ARG A 174 -13.66 5.42 -8.01
N LEU A 175 -13.17 4.83 -6.92
CA LEU A 175 -11.77 4.46 -6.76
C LEU A 175 -11.30 3.44 -7.82
N GLU A 176 -12.15 2.46 -8.15
CA GLU A 176 -11.90 1.52 -9.24
C GLU A 176 -11.76 2.24 -10.58
N ARG A 177 -12.67 3.17 -10.92
CA ARG A 177 -12.56 3.99 -12.13
C ARG A 177 -11.28 4.84 -12.16
N LEU A 178 -10.89 5.42 -11.03
CA LEU A 178 -9.64 6.17 -10.92
C LEU A 178 -8.44 5.27 -11.21
N SER A 179 -8.43 4.05 -10.65
CA SER A 179 -7.38 3.06 -10.92
C SER A 179 -7.27 2.70 -12.40
N ASP A 180 -8.40 2.46 -13.06
CA ASP A 180 -8.45 2.12 -14.49
C ASP A 180 -7.89 3.24 -15.36
N LEU A 181 -8.20 4.49 -15.01
CA LEU A 181 -7.74 5.66 -15.72
C LEU A 181 -6.25 5.91 -15.52
N LEU A 182 -5.76 5.81 -14.28
CA LEU A 182 -4.32 5.87 -13.99
C LEU A 182 -3.56 4.80 -14.77
N PHE A 183 -4.09 3.58 -14.84
CA PHE A 183 -3.49 2.51 -15.62
C PHE A 183 -3.46 2.82 -17.13
N ALA A 184 -4.55 3.33 -17.70
CA ALA A 184 -4.59 3.74 -19.11
C ALA A 184 -3.58 4.86 -19.41
N ILE A 185 -3.40 5.79 -18.48
CA ILE A 185 -2.40 6.86 -18.54
C ILE A 185 -0.99 6.27 -18.56
N GLU A 186 -0.66 5.37 -17.62
CA GLU A 186 0.64 4.71 -17.54
C GLU A 186 0.99 3.94 -18.82
N GLU A 187 0.01 3.25 -19.41
CA GLU A 187 0.18 2.49 -20.67
C GLU A 187 0.35 3.39 -21.89
N SER A 188 -0.28 4.55 -21.90
CA SER A 188 -0.32 5.44 -23.08
C SER A 188 1.00 6.20 -23.34
N LYS A 189 2.00 6.10 -22.44
CA LYS A 189 3.34 6.73 -22.53
C LYS A 189 3.39 8.25 -22.75
N ASN A 190 2.25 8.94 -22.89
CA ASN A 190 2.16 10.31 -23.43
C ASN A 190 1.16 11.21 -22.68
N VAL A 191 0.74 10.85 -21.47
CA VAL A 191 -0.18 11.69 -20.72
C VAL A 191 0.62 12.59 -19.78
N GLY A 192 0.64 13.88 -20.11
CA GLY A 192 1.31 14.89 -19.30
C GLY A 192 0.57 15.17 -17.98
N PRO A 193 1.25 15.82 -17.00
CA PRO A 193 0.71 16.12 -15.67
C PRO A 193 -0.65 16.84 -15.67
N GLU A 194 -0.95 17.64 -16.69
CA GLU A 194 -2.23 18.35 -16.81
C GLU A 194 -3.43 17.43 -17.02
N SER A 195 -3.25 16.33 -17.73
CA SER A 195 -4.32 15.36 -17.96
C SER A 195 -4.61 14.56 -16.69
N LEU A 196 -3.57 14.20 -15.93
CA LEU A 196 -3.70 13.60 -14.60
C LEU A 196 -4.40 14.56 -13.63
N ARG A 197 -4.00 15.85 -13.65
CA ARG A 197 -4.62 16.92 -12.86
C ARG A 197 -6.11 17.03 -13.13
N LYS A 198 -6.50 17.09 -14.40
CA LYS A 198 -7.90 17.18 -14.80
C LYS A 198 -8.71 15.99 -14.27
N VAL A 199 -8.18 14.77 -14.44
CA VAL A 199 -8.83 13.55 -13.97
C VAL A 199 -9.06 13.53 -12.46
N LEU A 200 -8.04 13.89 -11.68
CA LEU A 200 -8.11 13.89 -10.22
C LEU A 200 -9.10 14.95 -9.72
N ARG A 201 -9.12 16.13 -10.35
CA ARG A 201 -10.13 17.16 -10.04
C ARG A 201 -11.54 16.68 -10.38
N ASP A 202 -11.74 16.11 -11.56
CA ASP A 202 -13.03 15.55 -11.98
C ASP A 202 -13.51 14.48 -10.99
N PHE A 203 -12.60 13.65 -10.47
CA PHE A 203 -12.90 12.68 -9.42
C PHE A 203 -13.36 13.35 -8.11
N ILE A 204 -12.68 14.41 -7.67
CA ILE A 204 -13.06 15.13 -6.44
C ILE A 204 -14.46 15.74 -6.59
N TYR A 205 -14.75 16.45 -7.68
CA TYR A 205 -16.10 17.00 -7.91
C TYR A 205 -17.18 15.92 -7.99
N GLN A 206 -16.89 14.77 -8.59
CA GLN A 206 -17.85 13.66 -8.65
C GLN A 206 -18.06 12.96 -7.29
N THR A 207 -17.09 13.08 -6.39
CA THR A 207 -17.16 12.53 -5.03
C THR A 207 -17.84 13.51 -4.08
N TYR A 208 -17.55 14.80 -4.25
CA TYR A 208 -18.06 15.92 -3.48
C TYR A 208 -18.67 16.97 -4.41
N PRO A 209 -19.91 16.77 -4.89
CA PRO A 209 -20.56 17.69 -5.83
C PRO A 209 -20.77 19.10 -5.27
N SER A 210 -20.82 19.24 -3.95
CA SER A 210 -20.96 20.50 -3.22
C SER A 210 -19.62 21.17 -2.88
N ALA A 211 -18.48 20.51 -3.13
CA ALA A 211 -17.18 21.09 -2.80
C ALA A 211 -16.90 22.34 -3.65
N THR A 212 -16.43 23.38 -2.97
CA THR A 212 -15.97 24.62 -3.59
C THR A 212 -14.66 24.41 -4.35
N GLU A 213 -14.32 25.33 -5.25
CA GLU A 213 -13.05 25.30 -5.98
C GLU A 213 -11.83 25.28 -5.03
N GLU A 214 -11.93 25.96 -3.89
CA GLU A 214 -10.90 26.01 -2.85
C GLU A 214 -10.77 24.67 -2.14
N GLU A 215 -11.87 24.03 -1.75
CA GLU A 215 -11.85 22.69 -1.16
C GLU A 215 -11.37 21.63 -2.14
N VAL A 216 -11.73 21.73 -3.43
CA VAL A 216 -11.20 20.86 -4.47
C VAL A 216 -9.72 21.10 -4.68
N ASN A 217 -9.24 22.35 -4.61
CA ASN A 217 -7.82 22.66 -4.66
C ASN A 217 -7.08 22.12 -3.44
N ASP A 218 -7.65 22.19 -2.24
CA ASP A 218 -7.07 21.66 -1.02
C ASP A 218 -7.05 20.13 -1.02
N LEU A 219 -8.16 19.47 -1.39
CA LEU A 219 -8.23 18.02 -1.54
C LEU A 219 -7.32 17.53 -2.67
N TYR A 220 -7.28 18.25 -3.78
CA TYR A 220 -6.33 18.00 -4.85
C TYR A 220 -4.91 18.18 -4.33
N ALA A 221 -4.61 19.28 -3.65
CA ALA A 221 -3.28 19.55 -3.11
C ALA A 221 -2.89 18.52 -2.04
N ASP A 222 -3.79 17.98 -1.24
CA ASP A 222 -3.50 16.89 -0.29
C ASP A 222 -3.31 15.55 -1.03
N MET A 223 -4.08 15.30 -2.09
CA MET A 223 -3.86 14.21 -3.06
C MET A 223 -2.64 14.46 -3.98
N PHE A 224 -1.94 15.58 -3.86
CA PHE A 224 -0.84 15.97 -4.73
C PHE A 224 0.33 16.58 -3.96
N PHE A 225 0.29 16.60 -2.61
CA PHE A 225 1.31 17.22 -1.76
C PHE A 225 2.60 16.40 -1.76
N ASP A 226 2.57 15.21 -2.36
CA ASP A 226 3.74 14.42 -2.70
C ASP A 226 4.19 14.59 -4.17
N TYR A 227 3.49 15.39 -4.99
CA TYR A 227 3.81 15.57 -6.41
C TYR A 227 4.41 16.95 -6.71
N ASP A 228 3.92 18.04 -6.10
CA ASP A 228 4.51 19.38 -6.31
C ASP A 228 5.87 19.58 -5.59
N MET A 229 6.12 18.84 -4.51
CA MET A 229 7.44 18.77 -3.86
C MET A 229 8.47 17.99 -4.71
N PHE A 230 8.02 17.06 -5.55
CA PHE A 230 8.89 16.31 -6.48
C PHE A 230 9.33 17.15 -7.68
N ARG A 231 8.58 18.19 -8.05
CA ARG A 231 8.95 19.11 -9.13
C ARG A 231 10.23 19.90 -8.81
N ASP A 232 10.42 20.26 -7.53
CA ASP A 232 11.62 21.00 -7.08
C ASP A 232 12.85 20.10 -6.87
N CYS A 233 12.67 18.79 -6.65
CA CYS A 233 13.77 17.83 -6.54
C CYS A 233 14.46 17.49 -7.87
N PHE A 234 13.87 17.85 -9.01
CA PHE A 234 14.52 17.76 -10.32
C PHE A 234 15.15 19.09 -10.78
N SER A 235 15.16 20.12 -9.92
CA SER A 235 16.04 21.27 -10.08
C SER A 235 17.38 21.00 -9.37
N PRO A 236 18.54 21.38 -9.95
CA PRO A 236 19.87 21.04 -9.41
C PRO A 236 20.18 21.49 -7.97
N ASN A 237 19.29 22.23 -7.27
CA ASN A 237 19.64 23.01 -6.06
C ASN A 237 18.69 22.88 -4.84
N GLY A 238 17.82 21.86 -4.72
CA GLY A 238 16.84 21.77 -3.62
C GLY A 238 17.40 21.26 -2.27
N GLY A 239 17.57 22.16 -1.29
CA GLY A 239 18.28 21.95 -0.01
C GLY A 239 17.54 21.23 1.14
N SER A 240 18.31 20.92 2.18
CA SER A 240 18.11 19.90 3.22
C SER A 240 17.19 20.23 4.40
N GLU A 241 16.52 21.39 4.45
CA GLU A 241 15.72 21.80 5.62
C GLU A 241 14.25 21.31 5.60
N LEU A 242 13.75 20.84 4.46
CA LEU A 242 12.33 20.42 4.32
C LEU A 242 12.00 19.07 5.00
N ARG A 243 13.02 18.27 5.34
CA ARG A 243 12.85 16.88 5.80
C ARG A 243 12.27 16.73 7.22
N ALA A 244 12.33 17.77 8.05
CA ALA A 244 11.89 17.71 9.44
C ALA A 244 10.40 18.05 9.66
N ASN A 245 9.76 18.75 8.72
CA ASN A 245 8.37 19.25 8.90
C ASN A 245 7.29 18.31 8.32
N ILE A 246 7.66 17.33 7.49
CA ILE A 246 6.73 16.52 6.67
C ILE A 246 6.00 15.43 7.48
N VAL A 247 6.59 14.90 8.55
CA VAL A 247 6.00 13.79 9.33
C VAL A 247 4.89 14.27 10.29
N GLY A 248 4.91 15.53 10.71
CA GLY A 248 3.91 16.10 11.63
C GLY A 248 2.66 16.64 10.93
N TYR A 249 2.81 17.20 9.72
CA TYR A 249 1.75 17.96 9.03
C TYR A 249 0.59 17.07 8.55
N GLY A 250 0.89 15.86 8.08
CA GLY A 250 -0.13 14.96 7.56
C GLY A 250 -1.11 14.41 8.60
N ARG A 251 -0.78 14.34 9.90
CA ARG A 251 -1.69 13.76 10.92
C ARG A 251 -2.70 14.76 11.47
N THR A 252 -2.31 16.02 11.64
CA THR A 252 -3.17 17.05 12.25
C THR A 252 -4.25 17.51 11.27
N ARG A 253 -3.91 17.68 9.99
CA ARG A 253 -4.87 18.15 8.97
C ARG A 253 -5.86 17.08 8.52
N ARG A 254 -5.53 15.79 8.69
CA ARG A 254 -6.44 14.63 8.50
C ARG A 254 -7.66 14.66 9.44
N ALA A 255 -7.52 15.21 10.64
CA ALA A 255 -8.64 15.38 11.57
C ALA A 255 -9.49 16.61 11.20
N GLU A 256 -8.85 17.71 10.79
CA GLU A 256 -9.53 18.95 10.40
C GLU A 256 -10.33 18.82 9.09
N LEU A 257 -9.83 18.04 8.12
CA LEU A 257 -10.56 17.70 6.89
C LEU A 257 -11.75 16.77 7.16
N ARG A 258 -11.64 15.87 8.14
CA ARG A 258 -12.76 15.01 8.57
C ARG A 258 -13.92 15.85 9.10
N ASP A 259 -13.63 16.77 10.02
CA ASP A 259 -14.64 17.64 10.63
C ASP A 259 -15.31 18.59 9.60
N LYS A 260 -14.55 19.02 8.59
CA LYS A 260 -15.08 19.84 7.48
C LYS A 260 -15.92 19.03 6.49
N LEU A 261 -15.55 17.79 6.20
CA LEU A 261 -16.29 16.94 5.26
C LEU A 261 -17.58 16.38 5.87
N ASP A 262 -17.61 16.16 7.19
CA ASP A 262 -18.83 15.74 7.89
C ASP A 262 -19.86 16.89 8.00
N SER A 263 -19.40 18.14 8.12
CA SER A 263 -20.30 19.31 8.11
C SER A 263 -20.88 19.63 6.72
N ALA A 264 -20.23 19.23 5.63
CA ALA A 264 -20.73 19.41 4.27
C ALA A 264 -21.69 18.31 3.79
N LYS A 265 -21.91 17.25 4.58
CA LYS A 265 -22.87 16.16 4.31
C LYS A 265 -24.26 16.43 4.90
N ASP A 266 -24.37 17.36 5.85
CA ASP A 266 -25.57 17.62 6.65
C ASP A 266 -26.38 18.87 6.21
N ASP A 267 -25.95 19.58 5.14
CA ASP A 267 -26.65 20.71 4.49
C ASP A 267 -27.13 20.35 3.07
#